data_AF-A0A357M7E9-F1
#
_entry.id   AF-A0A357M7E9-F1
#
_cell.length_a   1.000
_cell.length_b   1.000
_cell.length_c   1.000
_cell.angle_alpha   90.00
_cell.angle_beta   90.00
_cell.angle_gamma   90.00
#
_symmetry.space_group_name_H-M   'P 1'
#
loop_
_entity.id
_entity.type
_entity.pdbx_description
1 polymer ?
#
loop_
_entity_poly.entity_id
_entity_poly.type
_entity_poly.pdbx_seq_one_letter_code
_entity_poly.pdbx_strand_id
1 'polypeptide(L)'
;MKIQRVPSKWAKTKVILQNQSLSLYVPDTRKYDLSVLKEMLTLYAMVYIKPDRGSFGIGVMRAEQRTVILSPSQQKTEMTVTANNEEREQQEAQVLYILRYAK
;
A
#
# COMPACT_ATOMS: atom_id res chain seq x y z
N MET A 1 -14.12 -8.94 38.67
CA MET A 1 -14.19 -7.72 37.82
C MET A 1 -14.60 -8.13 36.41
N LYS A 2 -15.56 -7.44 35.78
CA LYS A 2 -15.95 -7.69 34.39
C LYS A 2 -15.01 -6.93 33.46
N ILE A 3 -14.16 -7.64 32.72
CA ILE A 3 -13.26 -7.00 31.75
C ILE A 3 -14.08 -6.56 30.54
N GLN A 4 -14.16 -5.25 30.29
CA GLN A 4 -14.73 -4.72 29.06
C GLN A 4 -13.68 -4.72 27.95
N ARG A 5 -13.94 -5.46 26.87
CA ARG A 5 -13.06 -5.49 25.70
C ARG A 5 -13.49 -4.45 24.68
N VAL A 6 -12.54 -3.66 24.18
CA VAL A 6 -12.73 -2.75 23.05
C VAL A 6 -12.14 -3.40 21.79
N PRO A 7 -12.93 -4.10 20.96
CA PRO A 7 -12.41 -4.80 19.78
C PRO A 7 -11.96 -3.85 18.66
N SER A 8 -12.63 -2.71 18.50
CA SER A 8 -12.30 -1.71 17.46
C SER A 8 -10.90 -1.13 17.68
N LYS A 9 -10.00 -1.33 16.71
CA LYS A 9 -8.66 -0.74 16.69
C LYS A 9 -8.75 0.78 16.58
N TRP A 10 -9.65 1.29 15.75
CA TRP A 10 -9.88 2.71 15.55
C TRP A 10 -10.41 3.39 16.83
N ALA A 11 -11.37 2.78 17.53
CA ALA A 11 -11.84 3.32 18.81
C ALA A 11 -10.71 3.43 19.84
N LYS A 12 -9.85 2.40 19.94
CA LYS A 12 -8.66 2.43 20.80
C LYS A 12 -7.71 3.55 20.40
N THR A 13 -7.37 3.67 19.11
CA THR A 13 -6.49 4.73 18.59
C THR A 13 -7.03 6.12 18.93
N LYS A 14 -8.32 6.39 18.68
CA LYS A 14 -8.92 7.70 19.00
C LYS A 14 -8.81 8.08 20.47
N VAL A 15 -9.03 7.14 21.37
CA VAL A 15 -8.93 7.40 22.82
C VAL A 15 -7.47 7.60 23.24
N ILE A 16 -6.54 6.79 22.72
CA ILE A 16 -5.11 6.94 23.02
C ILE A 16 -4.58 8.29 22.54
N LEU A 17 -5.01 8.76 21.37
CA LEU A 17 -4.60 10.05 20.82
C LEU A 17 -5.07 11.25 21.66
N GLN A 18 -6.08 11.11 22.52
CA GLN A 18 -6.49 12.16 23.46
C GLN A 18 -5.48 12.35 24.61
N ASN A 19 -4.60 11.36 24.85
CA ASN A 19 -3.55 11.46 25.85
C ASN A 19 -2.25 11.93 25.19
N GLN A 20 -1.80 13.13 25.56
CA GLN A 20 -0.62 13.78 24.98
C GLN A 20 0.69 13.01 25.17
N SER A 21 0.85 12.27 26.28
CA SER A 21 2.09 11.50 26.50
C SER A 21 2.11 10.21 25.69
N LEU A 22 0.93 9.60 25.43
CA LEU A 22 0.83 8.37 24.65
C LEU A 22 0.76 8.61 23.15
N SER A 23 0.19 9.75 22.71
CA SER A 23 -0.01 10.06 21.29
C SER A 23 1.29 10.08 20.49
N LEU A 24 2.40 10.48 21.13
CA LEU A 24 3.74 10.49 20.54
C LEU A 24 4.23 9.10 20.08
N TYR A 25 3.65 8.03 20.63
CA TYR A 25 4.00 6.64 20.30
C TYR A 25 3.00 5.98 19.34
N VAL A 26 1.94 6.69 18.94
CA VAL A 26 0.98 6.18 17.97
C VAL A 26 1.44 6.58 16.57
N PRO A 27 1.72 5.61 15.66
CA PRO A 27 2.07 5.95 14.29
C PRO A 27 0.90 6.63 13.58
N ASP A 28 1.18 7.43 12.55
CA ASP A 28 0.15 8.04 11.70
C ASP A 28 -0.85 6.97 11.25
N THR A 29 -2.08 7.08 11.76
CA THR A 29 -3.12 6.09 11.61
C THR A 29 -4.38 6.80 11.14
N ARG A 30 -4.84 6.45 9.95
CA ARG A 30 -6.02 7.05 9.32
C ARG A 30 -7.05 5.98 9.00
N LYS A 31 -8.31 6.38 8.83
CA LYS A 31 -9.32 5.48 8.27
C LYS A 31 -8.98 5.19 6.81
N TYR A 32 -9.20 3.96 6.41
CA TYR A 32 -8.97 3.56 5.03
C TYR A 32 -9.94 4.27 4.08
N ASP A 33 -9.36 4.88 3.05
CA ASP A 33 -9.97 5.29 1.80
C ASP A 33 -8.89 5.17 0.72
N LEU A 34 -9.27 5.04 -0.57
CA LEU A 34 -8.29 4.92 -1.64
C LEU A 34 -7.41 6.17 -1.76
N SER A 35 -7.97 7.37 -1.56
CA SER A 35 -7.21 8.63 -1.58
C SER A 35 -6.20 8.68 -0.44
N VAL A 36 -6.63 8.32 0.78
CA VAL A 36 -5.78 8.25 1.97
C VAL A 36 -4.67 7.23 1.80
N LEU A 37 -4.95 6.06 1.19
CA LEU A 37 -3.92 5.06 0.91
C LEU A 37 -2.83 5.63 -0.01
N LYS A 38 -3.22 6.31 -1.09
CA LYS A 38 -2.27 6.92 -2.04
C LYS A 38 -1.40 7.98 -1.35
N GLU A 39 -2.02 8.85 -0.55
CA GLU A 39 -1.31 9.85 0.24
C GLU A 39 -0.31 9.21 1.21
N MET A 40 -0.77 8.24 1.99
CA MET A 40 0.07 7.55 2.97
C MET A 40 1.21 6.77 2.32
N LEU A 41 1.00 6.17 1.14
CA LEU A 41 2.07 5.53 0.37
C LEU A 41 3.08 6.54 -0.19
N THR A 42 2.62 7.73 -0.56
CA THR A 42 3.52 8.83 -0.96
C THR A 42 4.39 9.29 0.22
N LEU A 43 3.81 9.36 1.43
CA LEU A 43 4.52 9.79 2.64
C LEU A 43 5.50 8.74 3.20
N TYR A 44 5.12 7.45 3.17
CA TYR A 44 5.84 6.41 3.91
C TYR A 44 6.40 5.26 3.05
N ALA A 45 6.16 5.25 1.73
CA ALA A 45 6.49 4.18 0.76
C ALA A 45 5.86 2.80 1.02
N MET A 46 5.58 2.47 2.29
CA MET A 46 4.98 1.23 2.76
C MET A 46 4.04 1.50 3.93
N VAL A 47 2.87 0.87 3.91
CA VAL A 47 1.86 1.01 4.98
C VAL A 47 1.19 -0.32 5.30
N TYR A 48 0.62 -0.42 6.50
CA TYR A 48 -0.19 -1.58 6.90
C TYR A 48 -1.68 -1.22 6.93
N ILE A 49 -2.47 -1.96 6.15
CA ILE A 49 -3.93 -1.90 6.15
C ILE A 49 -4.42 -3.03 7.05
N LYS A 50 -5.35 -2.73 7.96
CA LYS A 50 -5.87 -3.71 8.93
C LYS A 50 -7.38 -3.55 9.13
N PRO A 51 -8.14 -4.65 9.31
CA PRO A 51 -9.54 -4.56 9.68
C PRO A 51 -9.69 -3.92 11.07
N ASP A 52 -10.68 -3.04 11.21
CA ASP A 52 -10.95 -2.37 12.48
C ASP A 52 -11.22 -3.38 13.60
N ARG A 53 -12.03 -4.40 13.30
CA ARG A 53 -12.32 -5.52 14.20
C ARG A 53 -11.70 -6.78 13.62
N GLY A 54 -10.79 -7.39 14.36
CA GLY A 54 -10.05 -8.57 13.92
C GLY A 54 -8.93 -8.91 14.89
N SER A 55 -8.47 -10.16 14.84
CA SER A 55 -7.43 -10.71 15.71
C SER A 55 -6.47 -11.58 14.89
N PHE A 56 -5.34 -11.98 15.48
CA PHE A 56 -4.39 -12.95 14.89
C PHE A 56 -3.81 -12.54 13.53
N GLY A 57 -3.77 -11.23 13.21
CA GLY A 57 -3.28 -10.74 11.92
C GLY A 57 -4.21 -11.00 10.73
N ILE A 58 -5.38 -11.63 10.94
CA ILE A 58 -6.34 -11.93 9.86
C ILE A 58 -6.82 -10.63 9.22
N GLY A 59 -6.75 -10.56 7.89
CA GLY A 59 -7.12 -9.37 7.12
C GLY A 59 -6.04 -8.29 7.02
N VAL A 60 -4.88 -8.46 7.67
CA VAL A 60 -3.79 -7.47 7.59
C VAL A 60 -3.08 -7.57 6.25
N MET A 61 -2.85 -6.43 5.61
CA MET A 61 -2.13 -6.32 4.35
C MET A 61 -0.98 -5.32 4.48
N ARG A 62 0.19 -5.66 3.94
CA ARG A 62 1.28 -4.70 3.71
C ARG A 62 1.15 -4.17 2.30
N ALA A 63 0.99 -2.84 2.17
CA ALA A 63 0.90 -2.16 0.89
C ALA A 63 2.20 -1.40 0.61
N GLU A 64 2.69 -1.49 -0.62
CA GLU A 64 3.87 -0.78 -1.13
C GLU A 64 3.53 -0.15 -2.49
N GLN A 65 4.12 0.99 -2.81
CA GLN A 65 4.08 1.59 -4.14
C GLN A 65 5.44 1.39 -4.83
N ARG A 66 5.43 0.94 -6.08
CA ARG A 66 6.62 0.85 -6.92
C ARG A 66 6.39 1.58 -8.24
N THR A 67 7.39 2.32 -8.67
CA THR A 67 7.45 2.84 -10.03
C THR A 67 8.20 1.82 -10.87
N VAL A 68 7.57 1.32 -11.93
CA VAL A 68 8.16 0.35 -12.85
C VAL A 68 8.29 1.01 -14.20
N ILE A 69 9.46 0.86 -14.81
CA ILE A 69 9.69 1.22 -16.21
C ILE A 69 9.52 -0.07 -17.00
N LEU A 70 8.51 -0.15 -17.84
CA LEU A 70 8.25 -1.34 -18.65
C LEU A 70 8.99 -1.20 -19.98
N SER A 71 9.85 -2.17 -20.29
CA SER A 71 10.38 -2.36 -21.64
C SER A 71 9.44 -3.29 -22.42
N PRO A 72 9.17 -3.03 -23.71
CA PRO A 72 8.40 -3.95 -24.55
C PRO A 72 9.03 -5.35 -24.52
N SER A 73 8.22 -6.38 -24.24
CA SER A 73 8.69 -7.76 -24.35
C SER A 73 8.88 -8.11 -25.83
N GLN A 74 10.12 -8.34 -26.27
CA GLN A 74 10.39 -8.89 -27.59
C GLN A 74 9.89 -10.33 -27.65
N GLN A 75 8.67 -10.54 -28.15
CA GLN A 75 8.25 -11.86 -28.59
C GLN A 75 9.05 -12.20 -29.84
N LYS A 76 9.94 -13.19 -29.74
CA LYS A 76 10.68 -13.74 -30.88
C LYS A 76 9.69 -14.49 -31.77
N THR A 77 9.05 -13.78 -32.69
CA THR A 77 8.46 -14.38 -33.88
C THR A 77 9.53 -14.30 -34.96
N GLU A 78 10.08 -15.45 -35.36
CA GLU A 78 10.98 -15.51 -36.50
C GLU A 78 10.25 -15.16 -37.80
N MET A 79 10.98 -14.47 -38.69
CA MET A 79 10.68 -14.07 -40.08
C MET A 79 9.81 -12.80 -40.21
N THR A 80 10.20 -11.70 -40.87
CA THR A 80 11.21 -11.40 -41.92
C THR A 80 11.59 -9.90 -41.87
N VAL A 81 12.82 -9.59 -42.33
CA VAL A 81 13.38 -8.26 -42.72
C VAL A 81 12.31 -7.39 -43.42
N THR A 82 12.08 -6.11 -43.12
CA THR A 82 12.93 -4.92 -43.36
C THR A 82 12.30 -3.66 -42.75
N ALA A 83 13.15 -2.64 -42.58
CA ALA A 83 12.89 -1.20 -42.57
C ALA A 83 12.78 -0.53 -41.18
N ASN A 84 13.90 0.11 -40.82
CA ASN A 84 14.02 1.45 -40.24
C ASN A 84 12.76 2.02 -39.61
N ASN A 85 12.76 2.16 -38.29
CA ASN A 85 12.11 3.28 -37.61
C ASN A 85 12.87 3.56 -36.31
N GLU A 86 13.59 4.68 -36.29
CA GLU A 86 14.13 5.30 -35.08
C GLU A 86 12.97 5.96 -34.31
N GLU A 87 12.10 5.15 -33.72
CA GLU A 87 11.15 5.64 -32.75
C GLU A 87 11.84 5.65 -31.38
N ARG A 88 12.08 6.85 -30.85
CA ARG A 88 12.55 7.03 -29.48
C ARG A 88 11.46 6.50 -28.55
N GLU A 89 11.61 5.27 -28.10
CA GLU A 89 10.75 4.67 -27.08
C GLU A 89 10.79 5.53 -25.83
N GLN A 90 9.77 6.38 -25.64
CA GLN A 90 9.54 7.07 -24.38
C GLN A 90 9.14 6.00 -23.37
N GLN A 91 10.11 5.59 -22.56
CA GLN A 91 9.91 4.65 -21.48
C GLN A 91 8.90 5.23 -20.47
N GLU A 92 7.64 4.83 -20.57
CA GLU A 92 6.59 5.28 -19.64
C GLU A 92 6.77 4.62 -18.27
N ALA A 93 6.87 5.46 -17.24
CA ALA A 93 6.90 5.01 -15.86
C ALA A 93 5.48 4.70 -15.38
N GLN A 94 5.20 3.44 -15.05
CA GLN A 94 3.91 3.01 -14.51
C GLN A 94 3.98 2.85 -12.99
N VAL A 95 2.96 3.33 -12.28
CA VAL A 95 2.80 3.10 -10.84
C VAL A 95 2.12 1.76 -10.60
N LEU A 96 2.79 0.89 -9.84
CA LEU A 96 2.29 -0.42 -9.41
C LEU A 96 2.10 -0.44 -7.89
N TYR A 97 0.93 -0.88 -7.43
CA TYR A 97 0.66 -1.14 -6.01
C TYR A 97 0.84 -2.62 -5.70
N ILE A 98 1.67 -2.93 -4.70
CA ILE A 98 1.90 -4.30 -4.24
C ILE A 98 1.19 -4.48 -2.91
N LEU A 99 0.20 -5.38 -2.87
CA LEU A 99 -0.52 -5.77 -1.67
C LEU A 99 -0.08 -7.18 -1.24
N ARG A 100 0.56 -7.29 -0.09
CA ARG A 100 0.97 -8.57 0.50
C ARG A 100 0.01 -8.93 1.62
N TYR A 101 -0.77 -9.98 1.42
CA TYR A 101 -1.65 -10.57 2.41
C TYR A 101 -0.99 -11.79 3.05
N ALA A 102 -0.96 -11.86 4.38
CA ALA A 102 -0.52 -13.07 5.07
C ALA A 102 -1.67 -14.10 5.08
N LYS A 103 -1.44 -15.29 4.52
CA LYS A 103 -2.36 -16.43 4.57
C LYS A 103 -2.24 -17.14 5.91
#